data_AF-A0A2X3FNE2-F1
#
_entry.id   AF-A0A2X3FNE2-F1
#
_cell.length_a   1.000
_cell.length_b   1.000
_cell.length_c   1.000
_cell.angle_alpha   90.00
_cell.angle_beta   90.00
_cell.angle_gamma   90.00
#
_symmetry.space_group_name_H-M   'P 1'
#
loop_
_entity.id
_entity.type
_entity.pdbx_description
1 polymer ?
#
loop_
_entity_poly.entity_id
_entity_poly.type
_entity_poly.pdbx_seq_one_letter_code
_entity_poly.pdbx_strand_id
1 'polypeptide(L)'
;MKQARIEWQGQVRDVLVDERDQVRLDDGTVLKEGEFRWLPPADGTLFALGLNYADHASELEFKPPTEPLVFIKAPNTFTGHQQQSVRPDNVEYMHYEAELVVVIGKTARRGQRSRGYGLCRRLYRVQ
;
A
#
# COMPACT_ATOMS: atom_id res chain seq x y z
N MET A 1 9.71 14.84 -0.94
CA MET A 1 9.27 14.42 0.40
C MET A 1 8.14 13.43 0.28
N LYS A 2 8.26 12.26 0.93
CA LYS A 2 7.23 11.20 0.93
C LYS A 2 6.29 11.42 2.13
N GLN A 3 5.04 10.98 2.02
CA GLN A 3 4.07 11.00 3.14
C GLN A 3 3.92 9.60 3.72
N ALA A 4 3.97 9.47 5.04
CA ALA A 4 3.84 8.20 5.75
C ALA A 4 2.95 8.35 6.98
N ARG A 5 2.54 7.21 7.55
CA ARG A 5 1.89 7.14 8.85
C ARG A 5 2.78 6.39 9.81
N ILE A 6 2.89 6.90 11.03
CA ILE A 6 3.64 6.27 12.11
C ILE A 6 2.78 6.19 13.36
N GLU A 7 3.16 5.31 14.27
CA GLU A 7 2.80 5.38 15.68
C GLU A 7 4.04 5.79 16.48
N TRP A 8 3.92 6.87 17.25
CA TRP A 8 4.97 7.36 18.13
C TRP A 8 4.36 7.75 19.47
N GLN A 9 4.90 7.21 20.57
CA GLN A 9 4.38 7.41 21.94
C GLN A 9 2.87 7.10 22.06
N GLY A 10 2.40 6.04 21.40
CA GLY A 10 1.00 5.61 21.41
C GLY A 10 0.05 6.48 20.57
N GLN A 11 0.57 7.44 19.81
CA GLN A 11 -0.22 8.30 18.93
C GLN A 11 0.07 8.04 17.46
N VAL A 12 -0.99 7.92 16.67
CA VAL A 12 -0.92 7.82 15.21
C VAL A 12 -0.72 9.21 14.62
N ARG A 13 0.27 9.36 13.73
CA ARG A 13 0.62 10.63 13.09
C ARG A 13 0.86 10.44 11.60
N ASP A 14 0.35 11.36 10.79
CA ASP A 14 0.82 11.56 9.42
C ASP A 14 2.11 12.39 9.46
N VAL A 15 3.14 11.97 8.73
CA VAL A 15 4.46 12.59 8.76
C VAL A 15 5.05 12.73 7.36
N LEU A 16 6.02 13.63 7.24
CA LEU A 16 6.86 13.75 6.06
C LEU A 16 8.17 12.99 6.27
N VAL A 17 8.55 12.24 5.25
CA VAL A 17 9.79 11.48 5.19
C VAL A 17 10.67 12.13 4.12
N ASP A 18 11.90 12.46 4.51
CA ASP A 18 12.87 13.07 3.63
C ASP A 18 13.56 12.04 2.71
N GLU A 19 14.56 12.49 1.94
CA GLU A 19 15.29 11.62 1.00
C GLU A 19 16.28 10.66 1.69
N ARG A 20 16.53 10.86 2.99
CA ARG A 20 17.36 10.01 3.83
C ARG A 20 16.52 9.09 4.72
N ASP A 21 15.22 8.95 4.38
CA ASP A 21 14.21 8.20 5.10
C ASP A 21 14.04 8.63 6.58
N GLN A 22 14.35 9.88 6.90
CA GLN A 22 14.14 10.45 8.23
C GLN A 22 12.72 10.98 8.36
N VAL A 23 12.09 10.67 9.49
CA VAL A 23 10.76 11.15 9.83
C VAL A 23 10.85 12.50 10.49
N ARG A 24 10.16 13.50 9.93
CA ARG A 24 10.08 14.85 10.50
C ARG A 24 8.67 15.17 10.94
N LEU A 25 8.53 15.61 12.19
CA LEU A 25 7.29 16.10 12.77
C LEU A 25 7.06 17.57 12.40
N ASP A 26 5.83 18.04 12.58
CA ASP A 26 5.42 19.42 12.25
C ASP A 26 6.16 20.49 13.06
N ASP A 27 6.59 20.15 14.28
CA ASP A 27 7.40 21.01 15.16
C ASP A 27 8.90 21.04 14.77
N GLY A 28 9.29 20.29 13.74
CA GLY A 28 10.65 20.19 13.24
C GLY A 28 11.50 19.10 13.89
N THR A 29 10.97 18.37 14.90
CA THR A 29 11.62 17.21 15.50
C THR A 29 11.88 16.14 14.45
N VAL A 30 13.08 15.57 14.48
CA VAL A 30 13.46 14.44 13.61
C VAL A 30 13.53 13.18 14.45
N LEU A 31 12.77 12.17 14.04
CA LEU A 31 12.76 10.86 14.68
C LEU A 31 13.70 9.91 13.93
N LYS A 32 14.45 9.12 14.69
CA LYS A 32 15.32 8.06 14.17
C LYS A 32 14.56 6.74 14.04
N GLU A 33 15.07 5.87 13.19
CA GLU A 33 14.57 4.50 13.08
C GLU A 33 14.59 3.81 14.45
N GLY A 34 13.52 3.07 14.75
CA GLY A 34 13.32 2.41 16.05
C GLY A 34 12.67 3.29 17.13
N GLU A 35 12.59 4.61 16.97
CA GLU A 35 11.88 5.48 17.92
C GLU A 35 10.36 5.43 17.72
N PHE A 36 9.91 4.99 16.55
CA PHE A 36 8.51 4.92 16.13
C PHE A 36 8.23 3.62 15.37
N ARG A 37 6.95 3.31 15.19
CA ARG A 37 6.49 2.16 14.39
C ARG A 37 5.86 2.64 13.09
N TRP A 38 6.27 2.08 11.95
CA TRP A 38 5.59 2.33 10.68
C TRP A 38 4.19 1.74 10.69
N LEU A 39 3.23 2.52 10.18
CA LEU A 39 1.87 2.06 9.93
C LEU A 39 1.62 1.97 8.42
N PRO A 40 0.59 1.22 7.99
CA PRO A 40 0.10 1.31 6.63
C PRO A 40 -0.17 2.78 6.23
N PRO A 41 0.19 3.20 5.01
CA PRO A 41 0.10 4.61 4.61
C PRO A 41 -1.33 5.13 4.46
N ALA A 42 -2.32 4.24 4.46
CA ALA A 42 -3.74 4.54 4.41
C ALA A 42 -4.53 3.45 5.16
N ASP A 43 -5.73 3.81 5.60
CA ASP A 43 -6.77 2.87 6.01
C ASP A 43 -7.89 2.86 4.96
N GLY A 44 -8.65 1.77 4.89
CA GLY A 44 -9.78 1.64 3.96
C GLY A 44 -9.87 0.25 3.32
N THR A 45 -10.76 0.15 2.32
CA THR A 45 -10.95 -1.08 1.54
C THR A 45 -9.87 -1.17 0.46
N LEU A 46 -9.13 -2.29 0.43
CA LEU A 46 -8.18 -2.57 -0.64
C LEU A 46 -8.83 -3.43 -1.72
N PHE A 47 -8.78 -2.92 -2.95
CA PHE A 47 -9.13 -3.64 -4.16
C PHE A 47 -7.81 -4.03 -4.86
N ALA A 48 -7.59 -5.32 -5.03
CA ALA A 48 -6.43 -5.86 -5.74
C ALA A 48 -6.82 -6.27 -7.17
N LEU A 49 -5.86 -6.20 -8.08
CA LEU A 49 -6.03 -6.49 -9.50
C LEU A 49 -5.19 -7.70 -9.90
N GLY A 50 -5.85 -8.82 -10.20
CA GLY A 50 -5.16 -10.02 -10.68
C GLY A 50 -4.75 -9.91 -12.15
N LEU A 51 -3.62 -10.54 -12.50
CA LEU A 51 -3.13 -10.68 -13.88
C LEU A 51 -2.97 -9.34 -14.65
N ASN A 52 -2.59 -8.27 -13.94
CA ASN A 52 -2.52 -6.91 -14.48
C ASN A 52 -1.12 -6.52 -15.03
N TYR A 53 -0.20 -7.49 -15.14
CA TYR A 53 1.10 -7.34 -15.81
C TYR A 53 1.20 -8.38 -16.93
N ALA A 54 1.45 -7.92 -18.17
CA ALA A 54 1.39 -8.77 -19.35
C ALA A 54 2.37 -9.95 -19.28
N ASP A 55 3.61 -9.67 -18.85
CA ASP A 55 4.66 -10.70 -18.71
C ASP A 55 4.24 -11.77 -17.69
N HIS A 56 3.75 -11.35 -16.51
CA HIS A 56 3.26 -12.27 -15.49
C HIS A 56 2.03 -13.07 -15.92
N ALA A 57 1.12 -12.48 -16.70
CA ALA A 57 -0.04 -13.21 -17.23
C ALA A 57 0.37 -14.32 -18.22
N SER A 58 1.47 -14.11 -18.97
CA SER A 58 1.98 -15.09 -19.94
C SER A 58 2.68 -16.30 -19.29
N GLU A 59 3.17 -16.16 -18.06
CA GLU A 59 3.87 -17.22 -17.32
C GLU A 59 2.93 -18.33 -16.84
N LEU A 60 1.65 -18.01 -16.64
CA LEU A 60 0.68 -18.89 -15.98
C LEU A 60 -0.20 -19.69 -16.96
N GLU A 61 0.13 -19.74 -18.26
CA GLU A 61 -0.68 -20.36 -19.33
C GLU A 61 -2.15 -19.88 -19.40
N PHE A 62 -2.51 -18.81 -18.70
CA PHE A 62 -3.85 -18.24 -18.72
C PHE A 62 -4.02 -17.27 -19.90
N LYS A 63 -5.23 -17.27 -20.49
CA LYS A 63 -5.63 -16.18 -21.37
C LYS A 63 -5.75 -14.90 -20.54
N PRO A 64 -5.10 -13.78 -20.92
CA PRO A 64 -5.28 -12.51 -20.24
C PRO A 64 -6.76 -12.16 -20.13
N PRO A 65 -7.23 -11.71 -18.96
CA PRO A 65 -8.65 -11.45 -18.79
C PRO A 65 -9.07 -10.24 -19.64
N THR A 66 -10.24 -10.32 -20.27
CA THR A 66 -10.79 -9.23 -21.10
C THR A 66 -11.37 -8.09 -20.26
N GLU A 67 -11.62 -8.34 -18.97
CA GLU A 67 -12.06 -7.37 -17.97
C GLU A 67 -11.17 -7.48 -16.73
N PRO A 68 -10.99 -6.42 -15.94
CA PRO A 68 -10.15 -6.47 -14.75
C PRO A 68 -10.64 -7.52 -13.74
N LEU A 69 -9.76 -8.43 -13.34
CA LEU A 69 -10.03 -9.35 -12.23
C LEU A 69 -9.80 -8.62 -10.91
N VAL A 70 -10.89 -8.31 -10.20
CA VAL A 70 -10.85 -7.54 -8.94
C VAL A 70 -11.24 -8.43 -7.76
N PHE A 71 -10.47 -8.36 -6.68
CA PHE A 71 -10.81 -8.96 -5.39
C PHE A 71 -10.48 -8.02 -4.23
N ILE A 72 -11.06 -8.29 -3.05
CA ILE A 72 -10.89 -7.45 -1.85
C ILE A 72 -9.94 -8.11 -0.87
N LYS A 73 -9.01 -7.33 -0.30
CA LYS A 73 -8.34 -7.70 0.96
C LYS A 73 -8.92 -6.91 2.12
N ALA A 74 -9.17 -7.60 3.22
CA ALA A 74 -9.71 -6.98 4.42
C ALA A 74 -8.69 -6.01 5.07
N PRO A 75 -9.13 -4.91 5.72
CA PRO A 75 -8.23 -3.92 6.29
C PRO A 75 -7.25 -4.46 7.34
N ASN A 76 -7.63 -5.52 8.05
CA ASN A 76 -6.78 -6.20 9.04
C ASN A 76 -5.60 -6.98 8.41
N THR A 77 -5.50 -7.03 7.09
CA THR A 77 -4.37 -7.65 6.37
C THR A 77 -3.23 -6.67 6.11
N PHE A 78 -3.42 -5.37 6.37
CA PHE A 78 -2.36 -4.38 6.13
C PHE A 78 -1.32 -4.45 7.23
N THR A 79 -0.06 -4.31 6.83
CA THR A 79 1.09 -4.32 7.72
C THR A 79 2.00 -3.14 7.36
N GLY A 80 2.62 -2.53 8.37
CA GLY A 80 3.50 -1.38 8.17
C GLY A 80 4.83 -1.76 7.51
N HIS A 81 5.57 -0.77 7.02
CA HIS A 81 6.92 -0.99 6.50
C HIS A 81 7.84 -1.62 7.57
N GLN A 82 8.69 -2.57 7.15
CA GLN A 82 9.59 -3.35 8.02
C GLN A 82 8.92 -4.12 9.17
N GLN A 83 7.60 -4.31 9.12
CA GLN A 83 6.89 -5.13 10.09
C GLN A 83 6.87 -6.59 9.63
N GLN A 84 6.64 -7.51 10.56
CA GLN A 84 6.62 -8.95 10.27
C GLN A 84 5.28 -9.37 9.68
N SER A 85 5.34 -10.17 8.62
CA SER A 85 4.19 -10.92 8.10
C SER A 85 4.21 -12.33 8.67
N VAL A 86 3.10 -12.76 9.28
CA VAL A 86 2.99 -14.08 9.91
C VAL A 86 2.47 -15.08 8.89
N ARG A 87 3.23 -16.15 8.66
CA ARG A 87 2.76 -17.33 7.93
C ARG A 87 1.99 -18.25 8.89
N PRO A 88 0.71 -18.59 8.61
CA PRO A 88 -0.03 -19.56 9.42
C PRO A 88 0.56 -20.98 9.32
N ASP A 89 0.47 -21.76 10.40
CA ASP A 89 1.12 -23.08 10.54
C ASP A 89 0.73 -24.11 9.47
N ASN A 90 -0.51 -24.07 8.99
CA ASN A 90 -1.06 -25.05 8.04
C ASN A 90 -1.07 -24.57 6.58
N VAL A 91 -0.20 -23.62 6.24
CA VAL A 91 -0.01 -23.17 4.85
C VAL A 91 1.11 -23.99 4.22
N GLU A 92 0.91 -24.49 3.00
CA GLU A 92 1.95 -25.15 2.19
C GLU A 92 2.70 -24.11 1.34
N TYR A 93 1.96 -23.23 0.66
CA TYR A 93 2.50 -22.18 -0.21
C TYR A 93 2.08 -20.78 0.25
N MET A 94 3.07 -19.89 0.41
CA MET A 94 2.86 -18.47 0.68
C MET A 94 3.73 -17.70 -0.30
N HIS A 95 3.11 -17.10 -1.30
CA HIS A 95 3.81 -16.35 -2.35
C HIS A 95 3.86 -14.87 -2.00
N TYR A 96 4.90 -14.20 -2.47
CA TYR A 96 5.03 -12.76 -2.42
C TYR A 96 4.55 -12.16 -3.75
N GLU A 97 3.87 -11.03 -3.68
CA GLU A 97 3.42 -10.28 -4.85
C GLU A 97 3.76 -8.81 -4.61
N ALA A 98 4.76 -8.31 -5.34
CA ALA A 98 5.17 -6.91 -5.25
C ALA A 98 4.32 -6.08 -6.22
N GLU A 99 3.47 -5.21 -5.69
CA GLU A 99 2.50 -4.45 -6.47
C GLU A 99 2.65 -2.92 -6.32
N LEU A 100 2.16 -2.18 -7.32
CA LEU A 100 1.93 -0.74 -7.19
C LEU A 100 0.54 -0.49 -6.61
N VAL A 101 0.48 0.17 -5.45
CA VAL A 101 -0.75 0.56 -4.77
C VAL A 101 -1.09 2.03 -5.06
N VAL A 102 -2.36 2.26 -5.38
CA VAL A 102 -2.94 3.60 -5.56
C VAL A 102 -3.82 3.91 -4.35
N VAL A 103 -3.56 5.02 -3.66
CA VAL A 103 -4.44 5.51 -2.58
C VAL A 103 -5.40 6.55 -3.12
N ILE A 104 -6.70 6.27 -3.01
CA ILE A 104 -7.76 7.19 -3.44
C ILE A 104 -8.03 8.23 -2.35
N GLY A 105 -7.91 9.51 -2.68
CA GLY A 105 -8.04 10.61 -1.71
C GLY A 105 -9.38 11.33 -1.72
N LYS A 106 -10.27 11.00 -2.66
CA LYS A 106 -11.57 11.65 -2.84
C LYS A 106 -12.61 10.61 -3.17
N THR A 107 -13.80 10.74 -2.60
CA THR A 107 -14.94 9.89 -2.93
C THR A 107 -15.22 9.93 -4.43
N ALA A 108 -15.30 8.75 -5.05
CA ALA A 108 -15.59 8.59 -6.46
C ALA A 108 -16.83 7.69 -6.63
N ARG A 109 -17.71 8.04 -7.57
CA ARG A 109 -18.84 7.21 -7.98
C ARG A 109 -19.05 7.40 -9.48
N ARG A 110 -19.10 6.30 -10.24
CA ARG A 110 -19.17 6.31 -11.71
C ARG A 110 -18.07 7.20 -12.34
N GLY A 111 -16.82 6.97 -11.95
CA GLY A 111 -15.68 7.74 -12.44
C GLY A 111 -15.46 7.54 -13.94
N GLN A 112 -15.15 8.63 -14.65
CA GLN A 112 -14.70 8.57 -16.04
C GLN A 112 -13.21 8.20 -16.09
N ARG A 113 -12.82 7.39 -17.06
CA ARG A 113 -11.43 6.95 -17.27
C ARG A 113 -10.44 8.12 -17.33
N SER A 114 -10.81 9.23 -17.97
CA SER A 114 -9.97 10.43 -18.10
C SER A 114 -9.74 11.20 -16.80
N ARG A 115 -10.56 10.97 -15.75
CA ARG A 115 -10.48 11.68 -14.47
C ARG A 115 -9.69 10.93 -13.39
N GLY A 116 -9.14 9.75 -13.69
CA GLY A 116 -8.46 8.89 -12.71
C GLY A 116 -7.35 9.59 -11.94
N TYR A 117 -6.55 10.42 -12.61
CA TYR A 117 -5.43 11.15 -11.98
C TYR A 117 -5.88 12.15 -10.91
N GLY A 118 -7.07 12.75 -11.03
CA GLY A 118 -7.58 13.74 -10.06
C GLY A 118 -8.13 13.13 -8.76
N LEU A 119 -8.30 11.80 -8.73
CA LEU A 119 -8.80 11.03 -7.59
C LEU A 119 -7.66 10.39 -6.78
N CYS A 120 -6.55 10.09 -7.45
CA CYS A 120 -5.35 9.53 -6.83
C CYS A 120 -4.75 10.56 -5.88
N ARG A 121 -4.59 10.18 -4.60
CA ARG A 121 -3.83 10.94 -3.63
C ARG A 121 -2.36 10.60 -3.72
N ARG A 122 -2.03 9.31 -3.85
CA ARG A 122 -0.66 8.77 -3.70
C ARG A 122 -0.47 7.44 -4.43
N LEU A 123 0.80 7.15 -4.74
CA LEU A 123 1.27 5.88 -5.29
C LEU A 123 2.32 5.29 -4.34
N TYR A 124 2.22 3.99 -4.05
CA TYR A 124 3.13 3.26 -3.19
C TYR A 124 3.57 1.97 -3.88
N ARG A 125 4.84 1.59 -3.77
CA ARG A 125 5.28 0.24 -4.15
C ARG A 125 5.22 -0.64 -2.89
N VAL A 126 4.50 -1.74 -2.95
CA VAL A 126 4.50 -2.79 -1.94
C VAL A 126 5.47 -3.87 -2.42
N GLN A 127 6.33 -4.36 -1.53
CA GLN A 127 7.26 -5.46 -1.76
C GLN A 127 6.72 -6.72 -1.08
#